data_AF-D9UR29-F1
#
_entry.id   AF-D9UR29-F1
#
_cell.length_a   1.000
_cell.length_b   1.000
_cell.length_c   1.000
_cell.angle_alpha   90.00
_cell.angle_beta   90.00
_cell.angle_gamma   90.00
#
_symmetry.space_group_name_H-M   'P 1'
#
loop_
_entity.id
_entity.type
_entity.pdbx_description
1 polymer ?
#
loop_
_entity_poly.entity_id
_entity_poly.type
_entity_poly.pdbx_seq_one_letter_code
_entity_poly.pdbx_strand_id
1 'polypeptide(L)'
;MTRPSPSGTPGAATDRAVKAARALPTADQILRAPKVLLHDHLDGGLRPATVAELARDAGYTGLPESDPEKLGIWFREAADSGSLERYLETFAHTTAVMQSRDALFRVASECAQDLAADGVVYAEVRYAPEQHLEGGLGLEEVVEAVNDGFREGERLAAAEGRRIKVGALLTAMRHAARSLEIATLANAYRDRGVVGFDIAGAEAGFPPTRHLE
;
A
#
# COMPACT_ATOMS: atom_id res chain seq x y z
N MET A 1 -76.52 -14.79 30.32
CA MET A 1 -75.38 -15.60 29.82
C MET A 1 -75.27 -15.42 28.32
N THR A 2 -74.31 -14.61 27.84
CA THR A 2 -73.76 -14.55 26.46
C THR A 2 -72.67 -13.44 26.43
N ARG A 3 -71.47 -13.76 25.90
CA ARG A 3 -70.27 -12.89 25.67
C ARG A 3 -70.52 -11.89 24.49
N PRO A 4 -69.67 -10.89 24.09
CA PRO A 4 -68.18 -10.80 24.18
C PRO A 4 -67.42 -9.40 24.24
N SER A 5 -66.11 -9.47 24.57
CA SER A 5 -64.90 -8.75 24.03
C SER A 5 -64.71 -7.20 24.13
N PRO A 6 -63.51 -6.62 23.81
CA PRO A 6 -62.14 -6.87 24.35
C PRO A 6 -61.31 -5.56 24.58
N SER A 7 -60.20 -5.61 25.35
CA SER A 7 -59.07 -4.66 25.25
C SER A 7 -57.84 -5.31 25.92
N GLY A 8 -56.80 -5.77 25.21
CA GLY A 8 -55.70 -4.97 24.63
C GLY A 8 -54.85 -4.38 25.78
N THR A 9 -53.61 -4.78 26.10
CA THR A 9 -52.44 -5.22 25.29
C THR A 9 -51.36 -5.79 26.22
N PRO A 10 -50.57 -6.82 25.86
CA PRO A 10 -49.27 -7.07 26.46
C PRO A 10 -48.15 -6.55 25.55
N GLY A 11 -47.69 -5.32 25.81
CA GLY A 11 -46.44 -4.79 25.26
C GLY A 11 -45.32 -4.95 26.29
N ALA A 12 -44.55 -6.03 26.22
CA ALA A 12 -43.24 -6.15 26.89
C ALA A 12 -42.45 -7.42 26.46
N ALA A 13 -42.59 -7.88 25.21
CA ALA A 13 -41.90 -9.09 24.74
C ALA A 13 -41.15 -8.92 23.41
N THR A 14 -40.85 -7.70 22.98
CA THR A 14 -40.20 -7.46 21.68
C THR A 14 -38.86 -6.72 21.73
N ASP A 15 -38.41 -6.26 22.90
CA ASP A 15 -37.18 -5.45 22.97
C ASP A 15 -35.93 -6.24 23.43
N ARG A 16 -36.11 -7.50 23.87
CA ARG A 16 -34.99 -8.35 24.32
C ARG A 16 -34.35 -9.21 23.22
N ALA A 17 -34.91 -9.23 22.01
CA ALA A 17 -34.45 -10.11 20.93
C ALA A 17 -33.71 -9.40 19.78
N VAL A 18 -33.61 -8.06 19.81
CA VAL A 18 -33.04 -7.27 18.69
C VAL A 18 -31.60 -6.80 18.94
N LYS A 19 -31.05 -6.97 20.16
CA LYS A 19 -29.63 -6.73 20.45
C LYS A 19 -28.87 -8.04 20.61
N ALA A 20 -28.88 -8.88 19.59
CA ALA A 20 -27.71 -9.74 19.38
C ALA A 20 -26.54 -8.78 19.14
N ALA A 21 -25.66 -8.64 20.13
CA ALA A 21 -24.39 -7.95 19.94
C ALA A 21 -23.77 -8.53 18.67
N ARG A 22 -23.62 -7.73 17.61
CA ARG A 22 -22.96 -8.17 16.38
C ARG A 22 -21.58 -8.64 16.80
N ALA A 23 -21.36 -9.96 16.78
CA ALA A 23 -20.04 -10.52 17.04
C ALA A 23 -19.06 -9.87 16.07
N LEU A 24 -17.90 -9.45 16.59
CA LEU A 24 -16.84 -8.93 15.73
C LEU A 24 -16.42 -10.01 14.73
N PRO A 25 -16.11 -9.65 13.47
CA PRO A 25 -15.58 -10.61 12.51
C PRO A 25 -14.33 -11.31 13.06
N THR A 26 -14.22 -12.63 12.83
CA THR A 26 -12.98 -13.37 13.09
C THR A 26 -11.90 -12.99 12.07
N ALA A 27 -10.62 -13.27 12.38
CA ALA A 27 -9.53 -13.05 11.43
C ALA A 27 -9.76 -13.77 10.09
N ASP A 28 -10.27 -15.00 10.12
CA ASP A 28 -10.63 -15.75 8.91
C ASP A 28 -11.74 -15.08 8.09
N GLN A 29 -12.74 -14.49 8.77
CA GLN A 29 -13.79 -13.71 8.10
C GLN A 29 -13.23 -12.42 7.48
N ILE A 30 -12.29 -11.75 8.15
CA ILE A 30 -11.62 -10.54 7.63
C ILE A 30 -10.77 -10.86 6.40
N LEU A 31 -9.99 -11.95 6.45
CA LEU A 31 -9.16 -12.40 5.33
C LEU A 31 -10.00 -12.72 4.09
N ARG A 32 -11.10 -13.46 4.26
CA ARG A 32 -11.98 -13.86 3.14
C ARG A 32 -12.85 -12.72 2.58
N ALA A 33 -13.01 -11.62 3.32
CA ALA A 33 -13.77 -10.48 2.83
C ALA A 33 -13.04 -9.81 1.64
N PRO A 34 -13.71 -9.52 0.52
CA PRO A 34 -13.09 -8.76 -0.56
C PRO A 34 -12.81 -7.34 -0.09
N LYS A 35 -11.56 -6.90 -0.18
CA LYS A 35 -11.10 -5.59 0.27
C LYS A 35 -10.64 -4.72 -0.89
N VAL A 36 -10.79 -3.42 -0.70
CA VAL A 36 -10.23 -2.40 -1.58
C VAL A 36 -9.22 -1.61 -0.77
N LEU A 37 -8.00 -1.46 -1.31
CA LEU A 37 -6.92 -0.71 -0.70
C LEU A 37 -6.62 0.51 -1.57
N LEU A 38 -6.69 1.72 -1.01
CA LEU A 38 -6.52 2.98 -1.78
C LEU A 38 -5.33 3.82 -1.32
N HIS A 39 -4.60 3.32 -0.33
CA HIS A 39 -3.49 4.03 0.28
C HIS A 39 -2.49 3.03 0.84
N ASP A 40 -1.55 2.61 -0.01
CA ASP A 40 -0.38 1.85 0.40
C ASP A 40 0.83 2.24 -0.43
N HIS A 41 1.96 2.40 0.25
CA HIS A 41 3.20 2.90 -0.33
C HIS A 41 4.06 1.71 -0.77
N LEU A 42 4.33 1.59 -2.08
CA LEU A 42 5.18 0.50 -2.59
C LEU A 42 6.57 0.54 -1.93
N ASP A 43 7.13 1.75 -1.82
CA ASP A 43 8.42 2.08 -1.21
C ASP A 43 8.42 1.95 0.33
N GLY A 44 7.27 1.68 0.95
CA GLY A 44 7.15 1.38 2.39
C GLY A 44 6.74 -0.07 2.69
N GLY A 45 6.34 -0.85 1.68
CA GLY A 45 5.67 -2.15 1.85
C GLY A 45 6.54 -3.39 1.58
N LEU A 46 7.87 -3.25 1.53
CA LEU A 46 8.77 -4.34 1.14
C LEU A 46 8.81 -5.44 2.20
N ARG A 47 8.89 -6.69 1.76
CA ARG A 47 9.23 -7.81 2.64
C ARG A 47 10.63 -7.61 3.22
N PRO A 48 10.86 -7.73 4.54
CA PRO A 48 12.19 -7.57 5.13
C PRO A 48 13.26 -8.50 4.54
N ALA A 49 12.89 -9.73 4.18
CA ALA A 49 13.79 -10.67 3.50
C ALA A 49 14.23 -10.14 2.12
N THR A 50 13.30 -9.58 1.34
CA THR A 50 13.59 -8.96 0.05
C THR A 50 14.50 -7.74 0.23
N VAL A 51 14.27 -6.90 1.25
CA VAL A 51 15.17 -5.77 1.56
C VAL A 51 16.60 -6.25 1.83
N ALA A 52 16.77 -7.26 2.69
CA ALA A 52 18.09 -7.80 3.04
C ALA A 52 18.80 -8.42 1.82
N GLU A 53 18.08 -9.14 0.96
CA GLU A 53 18.61 -9.71 -0.27
C GLU A 53 19.04 -8.62 -1.28
N LEU A 54 18.15 -7.67 -1.57
CA LEU A 54 18.44 -6.58 -2.50
C LEU A 54 19.58 -5.69 -1.99
N ALA A 55 19.65 -5.44 -0.68
CA ALA A 55 20.76 -4.71 -0.09
C ALA A 55 22.11 -5.40 -0.33
N ARG A 56 22.17 -6.72 -0.09
CA ARG A 56 23.37 -7.51 -0.37
C ARG A 56 23.74 -7.46 -1.86
N ASP A 57 22.78 -7.66 -2.74
CA ASP A 57 23.00 -7.74 -4.18
C ASP A 57 23.43 -6.38 -4.77
N ALA A 58 22.91 -5.27 -4.22
CA ALA A 58 23.29 -3.90 -4.59
C ALA A 58 24.56 -3.40 -3.87
N GLY A 59 25.10 -4.16 -2.91
CA GLY A 59 26.23 -3.72 -2.07
C GLY A 59 25.88 -2.59 -1.09
N TYR A 60 24.60 -2.42 -0.75
CA TYR A 60 24.13 -1.43 0.21
C TYR A 60 24.39 -1.89 1.65
N THR A 61 25.28 -1.18 2.37
CA THR A 61 25.68 -1.51 3.75
C THR A 61 24.99 -0.65 4.81
N GLY A 62 23.98 0.14 4.43
CA GLY A 62 23.30 1.08 5.33
C GLY A 62 22.23 0.47 6.23
N LEU A 63 21.89 -0.82 6.05
CA LEU A 63 20.87 -1.46 6.86
C LEU A 63 21.28 -1.53 8.35
N PRO A 64 20.34 -1.28 9.27
CA PRO A 64 20.59 -1.37 10.72
C PRO A 64 20.73 -2.82 11.20
N GLU A 65 20.26 -3.78 10.40
CA GLU A 65 20.32 -5.20 10.66
C GLU A 65 20.32 -5.98 9.33
N SER A 66 21.02 -7.12 9.32
CA SER A 66 21.20 -8.00 8.16
C SER A 66 20.34 -9.25 8.19
N ASP A 67 19.91 -9.69 9.39
CA ASP A 67 18.98 -10.79 9.55
C ASP A 67 17.54 -10.35 9.21
N PRO A 68 16.83 -11.01 8.27
CA PRO A 68 15.49 -10.60 7.86
C PRO A 68 14.45 -10.49 8.98
N GLU A 69 14.47 -11.39 9.96
CA GLU A 69 13.49 -11.39 11.04
C GLU A 69 13.70 -10.18 11.96
N LYS A 70 14.95 -9.97 12.38
CA LYS A 70 15.33 -8.82 13.21
C LYS A 70 15.18 -7.49 12.46
N LEU A 71 15.49 -7.44 11.17
CA LEU A 71 15.24 -6.28 10.33
C LEU A 71 13.75 -5.94 10.27
N GLY A 72 12.89 -6.97 10.15
CA GLY A 72 11.44 -6.78 10.23
C GLY A 72 10.95 -6.27 11.58
N ILE A 73 11.57 -6.68 12.69
CA ILE A 73 11.29 -6.11 14.02
C ILE A 73 11.67 -4.64 14.06
N TRP A 74 12.88 -4.29 13.59
CA TRP A 74 13.35 -2.91 13.56
C TRP A 74 12.43 -2.00 12.74
N PHE A 75 12.01 -2.43 11.54
CA PHE A 75 11.08 -1.66 10.71
C PHE A 75 9.75 -1.38 11.44
N ARG A 76 9.18 -2.39 12.11
CA ARG A 76 7.93 -2.21 12.88
C ARG A 76 8.10 -1.25 14.05
N GLU A 77 9.18 -1.38 14.81
CA GLU A 77 9.47 -0.50 15.96
C GLU A 77 9.74 0.94 15.51
N ALA A 78 10.43 1.13 14.38
CA ALA A 78 10.66 2.45 13.81
C ALA A 78 9.33 3.09 13.34
N ALA A 79 8.48 2.31 12.68
CA ALA A 79 7.17 2.77 12.21
C ALA A 79 6.19 3.11 13.35
N ASP A 80 6.22 2.36 14.46
CA ASP A 80 5.38 2.59 15.64
C ASP A 80 6.03 3.50 16.70
N SER A 81 7.11 4.22 16.34
CA SER A 81 7.91 4.98 17.31
C SER A 81 7.28 6.30 17.79
N GLY A 82 6.22 6.76 17.13
CA GLY A 82 5.63 8.09 17.37
C GLY A 82 6.49 9.27 16.88
N SER A 83 7.59 9.02 16.16
CA SER A 83 8.45 10.04 15.56
C SER A 83 8.39 9.97 14.04
N LEU A 84 8.00 11.07 13.39
CA LEU A 84 8.01 11.17 11.93
C LEU A 84 9.41 10.96 11.36
N GLU A 85 10.45 11.49 12.03
CA GLU A 85 11.84 11.35 11.58
C GLU A 85 12.26 9.87 11.55
N ARG A 86 11.96 9.13 12.62
CA ARG A 86 12.29 7.70 12.71
C ARG A 86 11.42 6.85 11.78
N TYR A 87 10.17 7.26 11.53
CA TYR A 87 9.35 6.65 10.49
C TYR A 87 9.98 6.86 9.11
N LEU A 88 10.40 8.08 8.76
CA LEU A 88 11.00 8.40 7.46
C LEU A 88 12.38 7.75 7.26
N GLU A 89 13.13 7.47 8.33
CA GLU A 89 14.38 6.69 8.27
C GLU A 89 14.16 5.33 7.59
N THR A 90 13.01 4.69 7.81
CA THR A 90 12.70 3.40 7.18
C THR A 90 12.68 3.48 5.65
N PHE A 91 12.19 4.60 5.10
CA PHE A 91 12.12 4.83 3.65
C PHE A 91 13.50 5.00 3.02
N ALA A 92 14.50 5.47 3.78
CA ALA A 92 15.86 5.60 3.27
C ALA A 92 16.43 4.22 2.88
N HIS A 93 16.13 3.18 3.66
CA HIS A 93 16.60 1.83 3.40
C HIS A 93 15.86 1.15 2.24
N THR A 94 14.53 1.24 2.22
CA THR A 94 13.73 0.63 1.16
C THR A 94 13.98 1.30 -0.19
N THR A 95 14.08 2.62 -0.22
CA THR A 95 14.42 3.37 -1.44
C THR A 95 15.81 3.01 -1.95
N ALA A 96 16.81 2.90 -1.06
CA ALA A 96 18.18 2.59 -1.44
C ALA A 96 18.32 1.22 -2.14
N VAL A 97 17.46 0.25 -1.82
CA VAL A 97 17.48 -1.08 -2.44
C VAL A 97 16.61 -1.19 -3.71
N MET A 98 15.85 -0.14 -4.05
CA MET A 98 14.94 -0.07 -5.20
C MET A 98 15.49 0.78 -6.35
N GLN A 99 16.81 0.76 -6.56
CA GLN A 99 17.47 1.60 -7.57
C GLN A 99 17.69 0.90 -8.93
N SER A 100 17.12 -0.28 -9.14
CA SER A 100 17.23 -1.03 -10.40
C SER A 100 15.88 -1.50 -10.91
N ARG A 101 15.78 -1.69 -12.24
CA ARG A 101 14.57 -2.20 -12.89
C ARG A 101 14.10 -3.52 -12.28
N ASP A 102 15.04 -4.43 -12.02
CA ASP A 102 14.73 -5.76 -11.49
C ASP A 102 14.27 -5.71 -10.03
N ALA A 103 14.85 -4.81 -9.21
CA ALA A 103 14.42 -4.59 -7.85
C ALA A 103 12.99 -4.03 -7.80
N LEU A 104 12.70 -2.99 -8.60
CA LEU A 104 11.37 -2.39 -8.70
C LEU A 104 10.33 -3.40 -9.19
N PHE A 105 10.65 -4.16 -10.23
CA PHE A 105 9.80 -5.22 -10.76
C PHE A 105 9.47 -6.28 -9.69
N ARG A 106 10.50 -6.77 -8.98
CA ARG A 106 10.34 -7.77 -7.93
C ARG A 106 9.44 -7.25 -6.81
N VAL A 107 9.73 -6.07 -6.29
CA VAL A 107 8.98 -5.45 -5.18
C VAL A 107 7.51 -5.22 -5.56
N ALA A 108 7.24 -4.73 -6.77
CA ALA A 108 5.87 -4.55 -7.26
C ALA A 108 5.12 -5.87 -7.42
N SER A 109 5.78 -6.91 -7.93
CA SER A 109 5.20 -8.26 -8.03
C SER A 109 4.88 -8.86 -6.67
N GLU A 110 5.80 -8.73 -5.70
CA GLU A 110 5.60 -9.22 -4.33
C GLU A 110 4.46 -8.48 -3.62
N CYS A 111 4.36 -7.15 -3.78
CA CYS A 111 3.26 -6.34 -3.27
C CYS A 111 1.90 -6.86 -3.76
N ALA A 112 1.72 -7.08 -5.06
CA ALA A 112 0.45 -7.58 -5.60
C ALA A 112 0.10 -8.99 -5.09
N GLN A 113 1.11 -9.86 -4.90
CA GLN A 113 0.91 -11.20 -4.32
C GLN A 113 0.46 -11.13 -2.85
N ASP A 114 1.12 -10.29 -2.05
CA ASP A 114 0.81 -10.13 -0.62
C ASP A 114 -0.59 -9.54 -0.43
N LEU A 115 -0.93 -8.49 -1.18
CA LEU A 115 -2.27 -7.91 -1.16
C LEU A 115 -3.35 -8.92 -1.55
N ALA A 116 -3.10 -9.73 -2.59
CA ALA A 116 -4.03 -10.79 -2.99
C ALA A 116 -4.17 -11.87 -1.91
N ALA A 117 -3.07 -12.24 -1.23
CA ALA A 117 -3.07 -13.19 -0.13
C ALA A 117 -3.89 -12.69 1.06
N ASP A 118 -3.87 -11.38 1.30
CA ASP A 118 -4.69 -10.71 2.31
C ASP A 118 -6.15 -10.53 1.90
N GLY A 119 -6.54 -10.92 0.68
CA GLY A 119 -7.93 -10.83 0.18
C GLY A 119 -8.31 -9.46 -0.37
N VAL A 120 -7.31 -8.64 -0.73
CA VAL A 120 -7.53 -7.41 -1.51
C VAL A 120 -7.83 -7.79 -2.95
N VAL A 121 -8.94 -7.25 -3.49
CA VAL A 121 -9.39 -7.50 -4.86
C VAL A 121 -9.11 -6.32 -5.79
N TYR A 122 -8.89 -5.13 -5.24
CA TYR A 122 -8.47 -3.94 -5.96
C TYR A 122 -7.54 -3.10 -5.08
N ALA A 123 -6.42 -2.66 -5.64
CA ALA A 123 -5.45 -1.81 -4.96
C ALA A 123 -5.03 -0.62 -5.82
N GLU A 124 -4.95 0.56 -5.21
CA GLU A 124 -4.24 1.73 -5.73
C GLU A 124 -2.97 1.90 -4.88
N VAL A 125 -1.83 1.49 -5.44
CA VAL A 125 -0.53 1.51 -4.77
C VAL A 125 0.24 2.74 -5.23
N ARG A 126 0.75 3.52 -4.28
CA ARG A 126 1.44 4.79 -4.51
C ARG A 126 2.94 4.66 -4.31
N TYR A 127 3.73 5.43 -5.06
CA TYR A 127 5.18 5.54 -4.90
C TYR A 127 5.68 6.78 -5.62
N ALA A 128 6.85 7.27 -5.26
CA ALA A 128 7.46 8.43 -5.90
C ALA A 128 8.54 8.00 -6.91
N PRO A 129 8.28 8.04 -8.24
CA PRO A 129 9.26 7.58 -9.23
C PRO A 129 10.60 8.33 -9.16
N GLU A 130 10.55 9.60 -8.74
CA GLU A 130 11.72 10.46 -8.56
C GLU A 130 12.70 9.98 -7.48
N GLN A 131 12.29 9.07 -6.59
CA GLN A 131 13.15 8.49 -5.56
C GLN A 131 13.96 7.28 -6.06
N HIS A 132 13.75 6.82 -7.30
CA HIS A 132 14.37 5.60 -7.84
C HIS A 132 15.30 5.88 -9.03
N LEU A 133 15.95 7.05 -9.03
CA LEU A 133 16.78 7.53 -10.14
C LEU A 133 18.29 7.47 -9.85
N GLU A 134 18.71 7.16 -8.63
CA GLU A 134 20.13 7.17 -8.22
C GLU A 134 20.93 6.05 -8.92
N GLY A 135 20.26 4.95 -9.29
CA GLY A 135 20.83 3.87 -10.11
C GLY A 135 20.91 4.16 -11.61
N GLY A 136 20.54 5.37 -12.05
CA GLY A 136 20.63 5.80 -13.45
C GLY A 136 19.39 5.53 -14.30
N LEU A 137 18.28 5.11 -13.70
CA LEU A 137 17.00 4.97 -14.38
C LEU A 137 16.38 6.34 -14.70
N GLY A 138 15.64 6.40 -15.81
CA GLY A 138 14.69 7.47 -16.09
C GLY A 138 13.33 7.25 -15.40
N LEU A 139 12.51 8.30 -15.30
CA LEU A 139 11.19 8.22 -14.67
C LEU A 139 10.29 7.19 -15.37
N GLU A 140 10.28 7.17 -16.70
CA GLU A 140 9.51 6.23 -17.51
C GLU A 140 9.95 4.78 -17.26
N GLU A 141 11.25 4.53 -17.13
CA GLU A 141 11.78 3.20 -16.86
C GLU A 141 11.35 2.68 -15.49
N VAL A 142 11.32 3.56 -14.48
CA VAL A 142 10.78 3.24 -13.15
C VAL A 142 9.29 2.87 -13.24
N VAL A 143 8.49 3.70 -13.92
CA VAL A 143 7.04 3.45 -14.08
C VAL A 143 6.76 2.16 -14.84
N GLU A 144 7.55 1.86 -15.87
CA GLU A 144 7.42 0.62 -16.63
C GLU A 144 7.81 -0.61 -15.83
N ALA A 145 8.90 -0.54 -15.05
CA ALA A 145 9.34 -1.63 -14.17
C ALA A 145 8.27 -1.99 -13.14
N VAL A 146 7.69 -0.98 -12.47
CA VAL A 146 6.64 -1.17 -11.46
C VAL A 146 5.36 -1.72 -12.09
N ASN A 147 4.92 -1.16 -13.22
CA ASN A 147 3.74 -1.65 -13.92
C ASN A 147 3.91 -3.10 -14.44
N ASP A 148 5.10 -3.46 -14.91
CA ASP A 148 5.42 -4.85 -15.27
C ASP A 148 5.37 -5.77 -14.04
N GLY A 149 5.93 -5.34 -12.91
CA GLY A 149 5.90 -6.09 -11.67
C GLY A 149 4.48 -6.33 -11.17
N PHE A 150 3.62 -5.29 -11.16
CA PHE A 150 2.22 -5.46 -10.81
C PHE A 150 1.50 -6.45 -11.73
N ARG A 151 1.71 -6.38 -13.05
CA ARG A 151 1.12 -7.36 -13.99
C ARG A 151 1.57 -8.78 -13.68
N GLU A 152 2.84 -8.98 -13.35
CA GLU A 152 3.35 -10.31 -13.00
C GLU A 152 2.77 -10.80 -11.67
N GLY A 153 2.72 -9.95 -10.64
CA GLY A 153 2.12 -10.31 -9.36
C GLY A 153 0.63 -10.63 -9.47
N GLU A 154 -0.13 -9.86 -10.26
CA GLU A 154 -1.53 -10.17 -10.62
C GLU A 154 -1.64 -11.57 -11.27
N ARG A 155 -0.74 -11.88 -12.21
CA ARG A 155 -0.71 -13.18 -12.91
C ARG A 155 -0.37 -14.34 -11.96
N LEU A 156 0.59 -14.15 -11.06
CA LEU A 156 0.97 -15.15 -10.05
C LEU A 156 -0.15 -15.39 -9.05
N ALA A 157 -0.78 -14.34 -8.54
CA ALA A 157 -1.96 -14.45 -7.67
C ALA A 157 -3.10 -15.21 -8.36
N ALA A 158 -3.36 -14.94 -9.66
CA ALA A 158 -4.36 -15.66 -10.45
C ALA A 158 -4.05 -17.16 -10.59
N ALA A 159 -2.77 -17.54 -10.73
CA ALA A 159 -2.35 -18.93 -10.78
C ALA A 159 -2.62 -19.68 -9.45
N GLU A 160 -2.66 -18.95 -8.33
CA GLU A 160 -3.01 -19.47 -7.00
C GLU A 160 -4.52 -19.39 -6.70
N GLY A 161 -5.34 -19.01 -7.69
CA GLY A 161 -6.79 -18.89 -7.54
C GLY A 161 -7.25 -17.61 -6.83
N ARG A 162 -6.34 -16.66 -6.61
CA ARG A 162 -6.64 -15.34 -6.04
C ARG A 162 -6.88 -14.33 -7.16
N ARG A 163 -7.64 -13.27 -6.92
CA ARG A 163 -7.90 -12.22 -7.91
C ARG A 163 -7.63 -10.87 -7.29
N ILE A 164 -6.78 -10.10 -7.96
CA ILE A 164 -6.50 -8.70 -7.62
C ILE A 164 -6.31 -7.91 -8.92
N LYS A 165 -6.67 -6.63 -8.87
CA LYS A 165 -6.25 -5.64 -9.85
C LYS A 165 -5.50 -4.51 -9.12
N VAL A 166 -4.33 -4.16 -9.59
CA VAL A 166 -3.49 -3.10 -9.04
C VAL A 166 -3.34 -1.97 -10.06
N GLY A 167 -3.53 -0.75 -9.60
CA GLY A 167 -3.21 0.48 -10.33
C GLY A 167 -2.16 1.29 -9.57
N ALA A 168 -1.30 1.98 -10.30
CA ALA A 168 -0.29 2.86 -9.74
C ALA A 168 -0.81 4.28 -9.53
N LEU A 169 -0.49 4.90 -8.39
CA LEU A 169 -0.56 6.34 -8.19
C LEU A 169 0.87 6.89 -8.21
N LEU A 170 1.16 7.84 -9.09
CA LEU A 170 2.49 8.47 -9.11
C LEU A 170 2.51 9.65 -8.14
N THR A 171 3.42 9.58 -7.17
CA THR A 171 3.52 10.57 -6.09
C THR A 171 4.62 11.57 -6.38
N ALA A 172 4.29 12.86 -6.33
CA ALA A 172 5.30 13.93 -6.25
C ALA A 172 5.65 14.23 -4.80
N MET A 173 6.94 14.43 -4.51
CA MET A 173 7.35 14.76 -3.14
C MET A 173 7.23 16.26 -2.87
N ARG A 174 6.61 16.63 -1.74
CA ARG A 174 6.35 18.02 -1.34
C ARG A 174 7.60 18.89 -1.27
N HIS A 175 8.74 18.28 -0.99
CA HIS A 175 10.04 18.93 -0.87
C HIS A 175 10.83 18.97 -2.19
N ALA A 176 10.35 18.28 -3.23
CA ALA A 176 10.86 18.35 -4.59
C ALA A 176 10.04 19.35 -5.43
N ALA A 177 10.66 19.89 -6.48
CA ALA A 177 10.03 20.83 -7.42
C ALA A 177 9.68 20.14 -8.75
N ARG A 178 9.07 18.94 -8.69
CA ARG A 178 8.80 18.10 -9.88
C ARG A 178 7.32 17.75 -10.08
N SER A 179 6.40 18.35 -9.32
CA SER A 179 4.99 17.95 -9.33
C SER A 179 4.33 18.01 -10.70
N LEU A 180 4.61 19.04 -11.52
CA LEU A 180 4.09 19.13 -12.89
C LEU A 180 4.64 18.01 -13.80
N GLU A 181 5.91 17.65 -13.64
CA GLU A 181 6.55 16.57 -14.40
C GLU A 181 5.92 15.22 -14.04
N ILE A 182 5.76 14.93 -12.74
CA ILE A 182 5.12 13.70 -12.26
C ILE A 182 3.63 13.64 -12.65
N ALA A 183 2.91 14.76 -12.59
CA ALA A 183 1.52 14.84 -13.04
C ALA A 183 1.39 14.60 -14.56
N THR A 184 2.31 15.15 -15.34
CA THR A 184 2.38 14.94 -16.80
C THR A 184 2.66 13.46 -17.11
N LEU A 185 3.60 12.85 -16.39
CA LEU A 185 3.92 11.43 -16.51
C LEU A 185 2.73 10.55 -16.15
N ALA A 186 2.02 10.87 -15.05
CA ALA A 186 0.83 10.12 -14.66
C ALA A 186 -0.24 10.14 -15.75
N ASN A 187 -0.48 11.31 -16.36
CA ASN A 187 -1.39 11.44 -17.49
C ASN A 187 -0.92 10.68 -18.75
N ALA A 188 0.39 10.64 -19.01
CA ALA A 188 0.97 9.88 -20.12
C ALA A 188 0.76 8.35 -19.97
N TYR A 189 0.72 7.85 -18.74
CA TYR A 189 0.51 6.43 -18.41
C TYR A 189 -0.93 6.07 -17.98
N ARG A 190 -1.90 6.99 -18.10
CA ARG A 190 -3.29 6.82 -17.64
C ARG A 190 -4.02 5.57 -18.17
N ASP A 191 -3.64 5.13 -19.38
CA ASP A 191 -4.20 3.94 -20.04
C ASP A 191 -3.23 2.73 -19.98
N ARG A 192 -2.13 2.84 -19.22
CA ARG A 192 -1.01 1.88 -19.17
C ARG A 192 -0.69 1.39 -17.75
N GLY A 193 -1.60 1.56 -16.79
CA GLY A 193 -1.50 1.03 -15.42
C GLY A 193 -1.41 2.11 -14.33
N VAL A 194 -1.17 3.37 -14.70
CA VAL A 194 -1.28 4.50 -13.77
C VAL A 194 -2.74 4.96 -13.72
N VAL A 195 -3.30 5.09 -12.52
CA VAL A 195 -4.70 5.43 -12.29
C VAL A 195 -4.89 6.75 -11.55
N GLY A 196 -3.81 7.41 -11.15
CA GLY A 196 -3.88 8.71 -10.51
C GLY A 196 -2.52 9.31 -10.17
N PHE A 197 -2.60 10.45 -9.50
CA PHE A 197 -1.49 11.28 -9.05
C PHE A 197 -1.68 11.59 -7.56
N ASP A 198 -0.57 11.67 -6.83
CA ASP A 198 -0.54 11.93 -5.39
C ASP A 198 0.56 12.95 -5.01
N ILE A 199 0.45 13.55 -3.83
CA ILE A 199 1.46 14.44 -3.27
C ILE A 199 1.77 14.00 -1.84
N ALA A 200 3.03 13.66 -1.54
CA ALA A 200 3.43 13.13 -0.24
C ALA A 200 4.77 13.71 0.27
N GLY A 201 5.30 13.16 1.36
CA GLY A 201 6.49 13.67 2.05
C GLY A 201 6.15 14.67 3.17
N ALA A 202 7.18 15.33 3.71
CA ALA A 202 7.03 16.22 4.86
C ALA A 202 6.02 17.35 4.59
N GLU A 203 4.93 17.41 5.35
CA GLU A 203 3.91 18.46 5.20
C GLU A 203 4.31 19.75 5.91
N ALA A 204 4.93 19.62 7.10
CA ALA A 204 5.40 20.75 7.88
C ALA A 204 6.52 21.49 7.13
N GLY A 205 6.28 22.76 6.81
CA GLY A 205 7.24 23.60 6.06
C GLY A 205 7.14 23.48 4.53
N PHE A 206 6.29 22.60 4.00
CA PHE A 206 6.08 22.38 2.56
C PHE A 206 4.58 22.45 2.19
N PRO A 207 3.98 23.66 2.21
CA PRO A 207 2.55 23.81 1.97
C PRO A 207 2.16 23.39 0.55
N PRO A 208 0.92 22.89 0.34
CA PRO A 208 0.45 22.47 -0.98
C PRO A 208 0.42 23.61 -2.00
N THR A 209 0.41 24.87 -1.55
CA THR A 209 0.49 26.06 -2.42
C THR A 209 1.80 26.18 -3.19
N ARG A 210 2.81 25.34 -2.91
CA ARG A 210 4.03 25.24 -3.74
C ARG A 210 3.84 24.39 -5.01
N HIS A 211 2.68 23.76 -5.17
CA HIS A 211 2.36 22.81 -6.23
C HIS A 211 1.11 23.25 -7.01
N LEU A 212 0.97 24.56 -7.23
CA LEU A 212 -0.20 25.16 -7.91
C LEU A 212 -0.07 25.19 -9.44
N GLU A 213 1.10 24.82 -9.97
CA GLU A 213 1.38 24.79 -11.40
C GLU A 213 0.61 23.70 -12.15
#